data_AF-A0A1F7I300-F1
#
_entry.id   AF-A0A1F7I300-F1
#
_cell.length_a   1.000
_cell.length_b   1.000
_cell.length_c   1.000
_cell.angle_alpha   90.00
_cell.angle_beta   90.00
_cell.angle_gamma   90.00
#
_symmetry.space_group_name_H-M   'P 1'
#
loop_
_entity.id
_entity.type
_entity.pdbx_description
1 polymer ?
#
loop_
_entity_poly.entity_id
_entity_poly.type
_entity_poly.pdbx_seq_one_letter_code
_entity_poly.pdbx_strand_id
1 'polypeptide(L)'
;MRGLERIYNFLGLTGFILTLFGLYSVFFLFYDKWYTSFVIGGTLFLGYINHKLRHGSFFEKLIQQPKTLLLTYGLYVISALLIDAVGKQLFRLWHYPSLNPSEQIFHVYLLGYPFAFFMVYESWILIKHSVTYMPLAFIITFLVNAFVHEIPNTYAGEWIYTIPFITSEIFGVNIVVILGWSLLLKIPFTINKQLFFK
;
A
#
# COMPACT_ATOMS: atom_id res chain seq x y z
N MET A 1 -5.54 -24.61 16.95
CA MET A 1 -6.33 -23.39 16.68
C MET A 1 -6.05 -22.24 17.65
N ARG A 2 -6.10 -22.42 18.98
CA ARG A 2 -5.81 -21.31 19.95
C ARG A 2 -4.42 -20.66 19.81
N GLY A 3 -3.40 -21.40 19.36
CA GLY A 3 -2.05 -20.87 19.14
C GLY A 3 -1.95 -19.89 17.95
N LEU A 4 -2.58 -20.21 16.82
CA LEU A 4 -2.61 -19.34 15.64
C LEU A 4 -3.36 -18.04 15.91
N GLU A 5 -4.46 -18.12 16.67
CA GLU A 5 -5.25 -16.95 17.06
C GLU A 5 -4.42 -15.94 17.87
N ARG A 6 -3.57 -16.42 18.79
CA ARG A 6 -2.65 -15.57 19.54
C ARG A 6 -1.63 -14.89 18.63
N ILE A 7 -1.09 -15.62 17.66
CA ILE A 7 -0.14 -15.07 16.68
C ILE A 7 -0.82 -13.97 15.85
N TYR A 8 -2.03 -14.19 15.36
CA TYR A 8 -2.75 -13.16 14.59
C TYR A 8 -3.08 -11.92 15.42
N ASN A 9 -3.51 -12.09 16.67
CA ASN A 9 -3.73 -10.96 17.57
C ASN A 9 -2.44 -10.16 17.79
N PHE A 10 -1.31 -10.84 18.01
CA PHE A 10 -0.01 -10.20 18.17
C PHE A 10 0.42 -9.45 16.91
N LEU A 11 0.30 -10.08 15.73
CA LEU A 11 0.62 -9.45 14.44
C LEU A 11 -0.31 -8.27 14.14
N GLY A 12 -1.60 -8.38 14.43
CA GLY A 12 -2.56 -7.30 14.25
C GLY A 12 -2.26 -6.10 15.15
N LEU A 13 -1.94 -6.33 16.43
CA LEU A 13 -1.55 -5.27 17.36
C LEU A 13 -0.22 -4.63 16.96
N THR A 14 0.77 -5.44 16.56
CA THR A 14 2.05 -4.95 16.06
C THR A 14 1.84 -4.12 14.80
N GLY A 15 0.97 -4.59 13.89
CA GLY A 15 0.59 -3.87 12.68
C GLY A 15 0.00 -2.50 13.00
N PHE A 16 -0.95 -2.45 13.93
CA PHE A 16 -1.58 -1.21 14.39
C PHE A 16 -0.54 -0.22 14.94
N ILE A 17 0.34 -0.69 15.83
CA ILE A 17 1.40 0.14 16.42
C ILE A 17 2.34 0.66 15.33
N LEU A 18 2.75 -0.18 14.38
CA LEU A 18 3.63 0.22 13.27
C LEU A 18 2.97 1.25 12.34
N THR A 19 1.67 1.10 12.04
CA THR A 19 0.92 2.11 11.27
C THR A 19 0.90 3.45 11.99
N LEU A 20 0.54 3.44 13.29
CA LEU A 20 0.52 4.67 14.08
C LEU A 20 1.91 5.29 14.21
N PHE A 21 2.94 4.47 14.42
CA PHE A 21 4.33 4.93 14.47
C PHE A 21 4.77 5.56 13.16
N GLY A 22 4.46 4.94 12.02
CA GLY A 22 4.73 5.51 10.70
C GLY A 22 4.09 6.90 10.54
N LEU A 23 2.78 7.01 10.79
CA LEU A 23 2.07 8.30 10.71
C LEU A 23 2.60 9.33 11.71
N TYR A 24 2.87 8.92 12.95
CA TYR A 24 3.46 9.80 13.97
C TYR A 24 4.83 10.32 13.55
N SER A 25 5.68 9.45 13.00
CA SER A 25 7.02 9.80 12.55
C SER A 25 6.99 10.84 11.43
N VAL A 26 5.96 10.83 10.59
CA VAL A 26 5.76 11.89 9.58
C VAL A 26 5.32 13.18 10.23
N PHE A 27 4.16 13.17 10.90
CA PHE A 27 3.47 14.40 11.27
C PHE A 27 4.17 15.16 12.40
N PHE A 28 4.98 14.46 13.20
CA PHE A 28 5.65 15.06 14.37
C PHE A 28 7.17 15.04 14.29
N LEU A 29 7.77 14.11 13.54
CA LEU A 29 9.24 13.99 13.43
C LEU A 29 9.77 14.32 12.03
N PHE A 30 8.90 14.54 11.03
CA PHE A 30 9.27 14.76 9.63
C PHE A 30 10.22 13.68 9.09
N TYR A 31 10.03 12.44 9.53
CA TYR A 31 10.90 11.32 9.17
C TYR A 31 10.60 10.83 7.74
N ASP A 32 11.63 10.84 6.91
CA ASP A 32 11.57 10.59 5.46
C ASP A 32 11.63 9.11 5.06
N LYS A 33 11.65 8.18 6.03
CA LYS A 33 11.57 6.72 5.79
C LYS A 33 10.40 6.08 6.53
N TRP A 34 9.36 6.86 6.79
CA TRP A 34 8.16 6.46 7.49
C TRP A 34 7.39 5.35 6.77
N TYR A 35 7.41 5.36 5.42
CA TYR A 35 6.44 4.66 4.60
C TYR A 35 6.52 3.15 4.79
N THR A 36 7.74 2.60 4.93
CA THR A 36 7.96 1.17 5.19
C THR A 36 7.20 0.69 6.44
N SER A 37 7.32 1.42 7.56
CA SER A 37 6.63 1.07 8.81
C SER A 37 5.12 1.17 8.63
N PHE A 38 4.67 2.22 7.94
CA PHE A 38 3.27 2.46 7.66
C PHE A 38 2.63 1.35 6.83
N VAL A 39 3.22 0.94 5.69
CA VAL A 39 2.60 -0.05 4.78
C VAL A 39 2.68 -1.49 5.31
N ILE A 40 3.78 -1.86 5.99
CA ILE A 40 3.89 -3.16 6.66
C ILE A 40 2.86 -3.22 7.78
N GLY A 41 2.81 -2.18 8.61
CA GLY A 41 1.84 -2.06 9.68
C GLY A 41 0.40 -2.15 9.18
N GLY A 42 0.10 -1.39 8.13
CA GLY A 42 -1.24 -1.31 7.55
C GLY A 42 -1.69 -2.62 6.93
N THR A 43 -0.79 -3.33 6.26
CA THR A 43 -1.04 -4.68 5.75
C THR A 43 -1.40 -5.65 6.87
N LEU A 44 -0.61 -5.69 7.93
CA LEU A 44 -0.84 -6.60 9.06
C LEU A 44 -2.12 -6.24 9.82
N PHE A 45 -2.39 -4.95 10.03
CA PHE A 45 -3.57 -4.48 10.74
C PHE A 45 -4.87 -4.72 9.96
N LEU A 46 -4.91 -4.36 8.67
CA LEU A 46 -6.06 -4.61 7.82
C LEU A 46 -6.26 -6.12 7.58
N GLY A 47 -5.16 -6.86 7.38
CA GLY A 47 -5.19 -8.32 7.31
C GLY A 47 -5.77 -8.95 8.57
N TYR A 48 -5.44 -8.42 9.75
CA TYR A 48 -6.03 -8.85 11.02
C TYR A 48 -7.53 -8.57 11.10
N ILE A 49 -7.97 -7.36 10.73
CA ILE A 49 -9.39 -7.00 10.71
C ILE A 49 -10.16 -7.94 9.76
N ASN A 50 -9.69 -8.10 8.53
CA ASN A 50 -10.33 -8.97 7.55
C ASN A 50 -10.35 -10.43 8.00
N HIS A 51 -9.32 -10.89 8.73
CA HIS A 51 -9.30 -12.23 9.30
C HIS A 51 -10.40 -12.41 10.35
N LYS A 52 -10.56 -11.45 11.27
CA LYS A 52 -11.63 -11.48 12.29
C LYS A 52 -13.02 -11.45 11.69
N LEU A 53 -13.18 -10.71 10.60
CA LEU A 53 -14.44 -10.60 9.86
C LEU A 53 -14.66 -11.74 8.85
N ARG A 54 -13.68 -12.65 8.69
CA ARG A 54 -13.72 -13.78 7.73
C ARG A 54 -13.91 -13.36 6.27
N HIS A 55 -13.29 -12.23 5.88
CA HIS A 55 -13.42 -11.65 4.54
C HIS A 55 -12.39 -12.17 3.51
N GLY A 56 -11.62 -13.22 3.83
CA GLY A 56 -10.53 -13.69 2.96
C GLY A 56 -9.30 -12.80 3.11
N SER A 57 -8.51 -13.03 4.16
CA SER A 57 -7.40 -12.14 4.57
C SER A 57 -6.02 -12.55 4.05
N PHE A 58 -5.08 -11.61 4.08
CA PHE A 58 -3.64 -11.84 3.90
C PHE A 58 -3.14 -13.03 4.74
N PHE A 59 -3.56 -13.12 6.02
CA PHE A 59 -3.14 -14.21 6.90
C PHE A 59 -3.68 -15.58 6.48
N GLU A 60 -4.93 -15.65 6.01
CA GLU A 60 -5.49 -16.90 5.47
C GLU A 60 -4.72 -17.35 4.23
N LYS A 61 -4.40 -16.42 3.32
CA LYS A 61 -3.60 -16.70 2.12
C LYS A 61 -2.19 -17.16 2.45
N LEU A 62 -1.58 -16.58 3.49
CA LEU A 62 -0.24 -16.95 3.95
C LEU A 62 -0.17 -18.43 4.38
N ILE A 63 -1.22 -18.93 5.05
CA ILE A 63 -1.26 -20.33 5.50
C ILE A 63 -1.76 -21.27 4.40
N GLN A 64 -2.84 -20.91 3.73
CA GLN A 64 -3.53 -21.82 2.81
C GLN A 64 -2.87 -21.87 1.43
N GLN A 65 -2.28 -20.76 0.98
CA GLN A 65 -1.75 -20.61 -0.38
C GLN A 65 -0.39 -19.87 -0.41
N PRO A 66 0.62 -20.33 0.37
CA PRO A 66 1.89 -19.62 0.51
C PRO A 66 2.65 -19.42 -0.82
N LYS A 67 2.60 -20.40 -1.73
CA LYS A 67 3.23 -20.30 -3.05
C LYS A 67 2.59 -19.21 -3.91
N THR A 68 1.26 -19.13 -3.89
CA THR A 68 0.49 -18.10 -4.60
C THR A 68 0.77 -16.71 -4.02
N LEU A 69 0.89 -16.60 -2.70
CA LEU A 69 1.24 -15.35 -2.03
C LEU A 69 2.68 -14.91 -2.39
N LEU A 70 3.63 -15.85 -2.41
CA LEU A 70 5.01 -15.56 -2.83
C LEU A 70 5.07 -15.10 -4.30
N LEU A 71 4.30 -15.74 -5.19
CA LEU A 71 4.18 -15.30 -6.58
C LEU A 71 3.56 -13.90 -6.67
N THR A 72 2.52 -13.62 -5.89
CA THR A 72 1.88 -12.29 -5.81
C THR A 72 2.89 -11.22 -5.37
N TYR A 73 3.67 -11.50 -4.33
CA TYR A 73 4.75 -10.62 -3.87
C TYR A 73 5.78 -10.38 -4.98
N GLY A 74 6.24 -11.43 -5.67
CA GLY A 74 7.17 -11.29 -6.78
C GLY A 74 6.63 -10.42 -7.92
N LEU A 75 5.35 -10.56 -8.28
CA LEU A 75 4.69 -9.72 -9.28
C LEU A 75 4.55 -8.26 -8.83
N TYR A 76 4.34 -8.02 -7.53
CA TYR A 76 4.35 -6.67 -6.97
C TYR A 76 5.72 -6.02 -7.04
N VAL A 77 6.80 -6.75 -6.73
CA VAL A 77 8.17 -6.27 -6.91
C VAL A 77 8.42 -5.91 -8.38
N ILE A 78 8.03 -6.77 -9.32
CA ILE A 78 8.14 -6.48 -10.76
C ILE A 78 7.35 -5.24 -11.15
N SER A 79 6.12 -5.10 -10.64
CA SER A 79 5.27 -3.93 -10.90
C SER A 79 5.91 -2.64 -10.36
N ALA A 80 6.53 -2.69 -9.18
CA ALA A 80 7.26 -1.57 -8.60
C ALA A 80 8.40 -1.10 -9.50
N LEU A 81 9.22 -2.04 -9.97
CA LEU A 81 10.32 -1.76 -10.89
C LEU A 81 9.82 -1.13 -12.20
N LEU A 82 8.70 -1.62 -12.75
CA LEU A 82 8.09 -1.06 -13.97
C LEU A 82 7.53 0.35 -13.74
N ILE A 83 6.85 0.58 -12.60
CA ILE A 83 6.30 1.90 -12.25
C ILE A 83 7.44 2.91 -12.14
N ASP A 84 8.53 2.58 -11.45
CA ASP A 84 9.66 3.48 -11.30
C ASP A 84 10.45 3.65 -12.61
N ALA A 85 10.61 2.60 -13.42
CA ALA A 85 11.23 2.72 -14.74
C ALA A 85 10.44 3.68 -15.65
N VAL A 86 9.12 3.59 -15.65
CA VAL A 86 8.27 4.44 -16.48
C VAL A 86 8.15 5.85 -15.87
N GLY A 87 7.71 5.96 -14.63
CA GLY A 87 7.39 7.24 -14.04
C GLY A 87 8.61 8.05 -13.62
N LYS A 88 9.57 7.44 -12.91
CA LYS A 88 10.77 8.14 -12.45
C LYS A 88 11.85 8.25 -13.54
N GLN A 89 12.16 7.17 -14.27
CA GLN A 89 13.28 7.21 -15.23
C GLN A 89 12.88 7.81 -16.58
N LEU A 90 11.81 7.30 -17.20
CA LEU A 90 11.37 7.74 -18.53
C LEU A 90 10.70 9.13 -18.49
N PHE A 91 9.72 9.31 -17.61
CA PHE A 91 8.92 10.54 -17.55
C PHE A 91 9.36 11.56 -16.49
N ARG A 92 10.24 11.17 -15.56
CA ARG A 92 10.74 12.03 -14.47
C ARG A 92 9.62 12.71 -13.68
N LEU A 93 8.58 11.95 -13.36
CA LEU A 93 7.38 12.41 -12.66
C LEU A 93 7.57 12.50 -11.14
N TRP A 94 8.56 11.80 -10.58
CA TRP A 94 8.97 11.93 -9.19
C TRP A 94 10.43 11.50 -9.00
N HIS A 95 10.98 11.82 -7.83
CA HIS A 95 12.29 11.35 -7.37
C HIS A 95 12.29 11.14 -5.84
N TYR A 96 13.24 10.34 -5.35
CA TYR A 96 13.45 10.09 -3.90
C TYR A 96 14.71 10.84 -3.47
N PRO A 97 14.59 12.01 -2.80
CA PRO A 97 15.74 12.88 -2.53
C PRO A 97 16.68 12.31 -1.45
N SER A 98 16.15 11.58 -0.48
CA SER A 98 16.88 11.12 0.71
C SER A 98 17.39 9.68 0.64
N LEU A 99 16.98 8.91 -0.37
CA LEU A 99 17.30 7.50 -0.47
C LEU A 99 18.46 7.25 -1.43
N ASN A 100 19.52 6.63 -0.93
CA ASN A 100 20.58 6.12 -1.79
C ASN A 100 20.11 4.85 -2.55
N PRO A 101 20.86 4.35 -3.56
CA PRO A 101 20.41 3.21 -4.37
C PRO A 101 20.13 1.92 -3.58
N SER A 102 20.92 1.59 -2.56
CA SER A 102 20.68 0.38 -1.77
C SER A 102 19.43 0.54 -0.89
N GLU A 103 19.22 1.73 -0.32
CA GLU A 103 18.02 2.06 0.43
C GLU A 103 16.76 1.98 -0.45
N GLN A 104 16.82 2.45 -1.71
CA GLN A 104 15.68 2.32 -2.63
C GLN A 104 15.32 0.85 -2.88
N ILE A 105 16.30 -0.05 -3.01
CA ILE A 105 16.03 -1.48 -3.19
C ILE A 105 15.19 -2.02 -2.02
N PHE A 106 15.60 -1.74 -0.79
CA PHE A 106 14.90 -2.25 0.39
C PHE A 106 13.59 -1.50 0.67
N HIS A 107 13.65 -0.18 0.81
CA HIS A 107 12.54 0.65 1.26
C HIS A 107 11.46 0.83 0.20
N VAL A 108 11.83 0.92 -1.08
CA VAL A 108 10.87 1.16 -2.17
C VAL A 108 10.44 -0.16 -2.81
N TYR A 109 11.38 -0.96 -3.30
CA TYR A 109 11.04 -2.11 -4.16
C TYR A 109 10.68 -3.39 -3.40
N LEU A 110 11.37 -3.70 -2.30
CA LEU A 110 11.12 -4.92 -1.53
C LEU A 110 10.05 -4.72 -0.46
N LEU A 111 10.02 -3.56 0.19
CA LEU A 111 9.08 -3.30 1.28
C LEU A 111 7.95 -2.36 0.86
N GLY A 112 8.27 -1.14 0.43
CA GLY A 112 7.30 -0.07 0.12
C GLY A 112 6.18 -0.51 -0.81
N TYR A 113 6.48 -0.69 -2.11
CA TYR A 113 5.46 -1.05 -3.10
C TYR A 113 4.74 -2.38 -2.81
N PRO A 114 5.43 -3.50 -2.51
CA PRO A 114 4.74 -4.76 -2.27
C PRO A 114 3.76 -4.71 -1.10
N PHE A 115 4.16 -4.12 0.02
CA PHE A 115 3.26 -3.98 1.17
C PHE A 115 2.22 -2.88 0.95
N ALA A 116 2.51 -1.81 0.21
CA ALA A 116 1.49 -0.85 -0.21
C ALA A 116 0.38 -1.55 -1.02
N PHE A 117 0.75 -2.40 -1.99
CA PHE A 117 -0.22 -3.16 -2.77
C PHE A 117 -1.02 -4.18 -1.95
N PHE A 118 -0.38 -4.87 -0.99
CA PHE A 118 -1.12 -5.72 -0.05
C PHE A 118 -2.08 -4.90 0.82
N MET A 119 -1.64 -3.78 1.39
CA MET A 119 -2.47 -2.89 2.18
C MET A 119 -3.67 -2.37 1.37
N VAL A 120 -3.45 -1.92 0.14
CA VAL A 120 -4.50 -1.50 -0.79
C VAL A 120 -5.48 -2.65 -1.04
N TYR A 121 -4.99 -3.86 -1.27
CA TYR A 121 -5.84 -5.02 -1.50
C TYR A 121 -6.67 -5.41 -0.26
N GLU A 122 -6.08 -5.35 0.94
CA GLU A 122 -6.80 -5.60 2.19
C GLU A 122 -7.86 -4.51 2.46
N SER A 123 -7.55 -3.25 2.14
CA SER A 123 -8.52 -2.16 2.24
C SER A 123 -9.71 -2.36 1.28
N TRP A 124 -9.45 -2.82 0.05
CA TRP A 124 -10.48 -3.19 -0.92
C TRP A 124 -11.37 -4.32 -0.40
N ILE A 125 -10.77 -5.38 0.15
CA ILE A 125 -11.52 -6.49 0.75
C ILE A 125 -12.43 -5.96 1.85
N LEU A 126 -11.94 -5.09 2.73
CA LEU A 126 -12.76 -4.54 3.80
C LEU A 126 -13.92 -3.72 3.25
N ILE A 127 -13.64 -2.77 2.34
CA ILE A 127 -14.63 -1.83 1.80
C ILE A 127 -15.68 -2.54 0.96
N LYS A 128 -15.30 -3.48 0.09
CA LYS A 128 -16.27 -4.18 -0.78
C LYS A 128 -17.28 -5.03 0.00
N HIS A 129 -16.92 -5.50 1.20
CA HIS A 129 -17.85 -6.23 2.07
C HIS A 129 -18.80 -5.30 2.84
N SER A 130 -18.43 -4.02 3.01
CA SER A 130 -19.27 -3.00 3.64
C SER A 130 -20.13 -2.20 2.64
N VAL A 131 -19.74 -2.15 1.37
CA VAL A 131 -20.39 -1.33 0.34
C VAL A 131 -20.89 -2.20 -0.82
N THR A 132 -22.21 -2.33 -0.94
CA THR A 132 -22.86 -3.22 -1.93
C THR A 132 -22.65 -2.76 -3.38
N TYR A 133 -22.56 -1.45 -3.63
CA TYR A 133 -22.39 -0.92 -4.98
C TYR A 133 -20.90 -0.89 -5.37
N MET A 134 -20.48 -1.82 -6.23
CA MET A 134 -19.07 -2.06 -6.58
C MET A 134 -18.32 -0.81 -7.11
N PRO A 135 -18.90 0.03 -7.98
CA PRO A 135 -18.22 1.27 -8.39
C PRO A 135 -17.95 2.22 -7.23
N LEU A 136 -18.89 2.34 -6.28
CA LEU A 136 -18.68 3.16 -5.09
C LEU A 136 -17.62 2.55 -4.16
N ALA A 137 -17.62 1.23 -3.97
CA ALA A 137 -16.57 0.55 -3.21
C ALA A 137 -15.18 0.84 -3.81
N PHE A 138 -15.08 0.85 -5.15
CA PHE A 138 -13.85 1.16 -5.87
C PHE A 138 -13.45 2.62 -5.63
N ILE A 139 -14.40 3.55 -5.77
CA ILE A 139 -14.19 4.98 -5.55
C ILE A 139 -13.67 5.24 -4.13
N ILE A 140 -14.32 4.67 -3.12
CA ILE A 140 -13.92 4.83 -1.72
C ILE A 140 -12.51 4.25 -1.50
N THR A 141 -12.25 3.04 -2.02
CA THR A 141 -10.93 2.40 -1.85
C THR A 141 -9.83 3.24 -2.48
N PHE A 142 -10.02 3.76 -3.70
CA PHE A 142 -8.98 4.57 -4.33
C PHE A 142 -8.78 5.88 -3.57
N LEU A 143 -9.85 6.59 -3.19
CA LEU A 143 -9.73 7.87 -2.49
C LEU A 143 -9.04 7.71 -1.13
N VAL A 144 -9.44 6.70 -0.36
CA VAL A 144 -8.82 6.42 0.95
C VAL A 144 -7.34 6.13 0.78
N ASN A 145 -6.94 5.27 -0.17
CA ASN A 145 -5.52 4.96 -0.35
C ASN A 145 -4.74 6.13 -0.96
N ALA A 146 -5.32 6.89 -1.89
CA ALA A 146 -4.68 8.10 -2.39
C ALA A 146 -4.35 9.06 -1.25
N PHE A 147 -5.29 9.34 -0.35
CA PHE A 147 -5.03 10.31 0.72
C PHE A 147 -4.17 9.75 1.85
N VAL A 148 -4.38 8.51 2.27
CA VAL A 148 -3.62 7.94 3.40
C VAL A 148 -2.14 7.74 3.04
N HIS A 149 -1.82 7.47 1.78
CA HIS A 149 -0.43 7.31 1.34
C HIS A 149 0.22 8.64 0.95
N GLU A 150 -0.52 9.55 0.30
CA GLU A 150 0.07 10.80 -0.22
C GLU A 150 0.08 11.95 0.78
N ILE A 151 -0.95 12.12 1.62
CA ILE A 151 -0.99 13.25 2.56
C ILE A 151 0.22 13.21 3.50
N PRO A 152 0.60 12.09 4.15
CA PRO A 152 1.79 12.10 4.99
C PRO A 152 3.05 12.39 4.18
N ASN A 153 3.13 11.90 2.94
CA ASN A 153 4.29 12.15 2.09
C ASN A 153 4.49 13.64 1.75
N THR A 154 3.43 14.47 1.73
CA THR A 154 3.61 15.93 1.54
C THR A 154 4.38 16.60 2.69
N TYR A 155 4.41 15.98 3.88
CA TYR A 155 5.20 16.44 5.03
C TYR A 155 6.59 15.81 5.09
N ALA A 156 6.68 14.50 4.80
CA ALA A 156 7.93 13.75 4.90
C ALA A 156 8.88 13.98 3.72
N GLY A 157 8.34 14.18 2.52
CA GLY A 157 9.14 14.34 1.30
C GLY A 157 9.95 13.09 0.93
N GLU A 158 9.48 11.88 1.28
CA GLU A 158 10.14 10.61 0.93
C GLU A 158 10.20 10.45 -0.60
N TRP A 159 9.11 10.81 -1.30
CA TRP A 159 9.12 11.05 -2.74
C TRP A 159 8.56 12.43 -3.06
N ILE A 160 9.16 13.11 -4.04
CA ILE A 160 8.72 14.44 -4.48
C ILE A 160 8.26 14.35 -5.93
N TYR A 161 7.02 14.77 -6.18
CA TYR A 161 6.45 14.83 -7.51
C TYR A 161 6.90 16.05 -8.30
N THR A 162 7.13 15.84 -9.59
CA THR A 162 7.51 16.83 -10.60
C THR A 162 6.55 16.73 -11.78
N ILE A 163 5.25 16.86 -11.51
CA ILE A 163 4.19 16.77 -12.54
C ILE A 163 4.22 18.03 -13.40
N PRO A 164 4.44 17.92 -14.72
CA PRO A 164 4.46 19.07 -15.59
C PRO A 164 3.02 19.54 -15.90
N PHE A 165 2.85 20.84 -16.14
CA PHE A 165 1.64 21.48 -16.66
C PHE A 165 0.38 21.51 -15.77
N ILE A 166 0.25 20.63 -14.77
CA ILE A 166 -0.91 20.57 -13.87
C ILE A 166 -0.47 20.86 -12.44
N THR A 167 -0.95 21.98 -11.87
CA THR A 167 -0.60 22.44 -10.51
C THR A 167 -1.77 22.36 -9.52
N SER A 168 -2.95 21.89 -9.94
CA SER A 168 -4.11 21.78 -9.05
C SER A 168 -3.88 20.71 -7.97
N GLU A 169 -4.19 21.07 -6.73
CA GLU A 169 -3.96 20.24 -5.55
C GLU A 169 -5.20 20.10 -4.67
N ILE A 170 -5.30 18.97 -3.97
CA ILE A 170 -6.28 18.72 -2.90
C ILE A 170 -5.49 18.24 -1.68
N PHE A 171 -5.57 18.97 -0.56
CA PHE A 171 -4.77 18.71 0.64
C PHE A 171 -3.25 18.63 0.40
N GLY A 172 -2.73 19.44 -0.53
CA GLY A 172 -1.31 19.45 -0.91
C GLY A 172 -0.88 18.30 -1.82
N VAL A 173 -1.82 17.44 -2.26
CA VAL A 173 -1.55 16.34 -3.20
C VAL A 173 -2.03 16.75 -4.59
N ASN A 174 -1.17 16.63 -5.59
CA ASN A 174 -1.51 16.96 -6.97
C ASN A 174 -2.64 16.06 -7.51
N ILE A 175 -3.61 16.64 -8.23
CA ILE A 175 -4.78 15.90 -8.73
C ILE A 175 -4.41 14.76 -9.67
N VAL A 176 -3.32 14.86 -10.43
CA VAL A 176 -2.84 13.79 -11.32
C VAL A 176 -2.39 12.59 -10.49
N VAL A 177 -1.75 12.82 -9.35
CA VAL A 177 -1.32 11.75 -8.43
C VAL A 177 -2.55 11.05 -7.86
N ILE A 178 -3.53 11.80 -7.36
CA ILE A 178 -4.81 11.26 -6.85
C ILE A 178 -5.49 10.40 -7.91
N LEU A 179 -5.58 10.87 -9.16
CA LEU A 179 -6.17 10.10 -10.25
C LEU A 179 -5.30 8.89 -10.65
N GLY A 180 -3.98 9.01 -10.56
CA GLY A 180 -3.02 7.94 -10.79
C GLY A 180 -3.25 6.73 -9.86
N TRP A 181 -3.70 6.96 -8.63
CA TRP A 181 -4.08 5.88 -7.72
C TRP A 181 -5.19 4.98 -8.28
N SER A 182 -6.12 5.51 -9.08
CA SER A 182 -7.14 4.68 -9.74
C SER A 182 -6.52 3.64 -10.69
N LEU A 183 -5.37 3.94 -11.30
CA LEU A 183 -4.59 3.00 -12.11
C LEU A 183 -3.76 2.06 -11.23
N LEU A 184 -3.12 2.58 -10.18
CA LEU A 184 -2.33 1.77 -9.25
C LEU A 184 -3.16 0.67 -8.59
N LEU A 185 -4.43 0.94 -8.23
CA LEU A 185 -5.36 -0.05 -7.68
C LEU A 185 -5.62 -1.24 -8.61
N LYS A 186 -5.50 -1.06 -9.93
CA LYS A 186 -5.73 -2.15 -10.90
C LYS A 186 -4.68 -3.25 -10.77
N ILE A 187 -3.47 -2.94 -10.35
CA ILE A 187 -2.37 -3.91 -10.19
C ILE A 187 -2.73 -4.97 -9.13
N PRO A 188 -2.95 -4.61 -7.85
CA PRO A 188 -3.32 -5.60 -6.85
C PRO A 188 -4.62 -6.32 -7.18
N PHE A 189 -5.58 -5.65 -7.83
CA PHE A 189 -6.86 -6.28 -8.14
C PHE A 189 -6.73 -7.33 -9.25
N THR A 190 -6.00 -7.01 -10.32
CA THR A 190 -5.80 -7.92 -11.45
C THR A 190 -4.98 -9.14 -11.02
N ILE A 191 -3.86 -8.92 -10.33
CA ILE A 191 -2.99 -10.01 -9.87
C ILE A 191 -3.76 -10.93 -8.91
N ASN A 192 -4.44 -10.38 -7.89
CA ASN A 192 -5.16 -11.23 -6.94
C ASN A 192 -6.35 -11.93 -7.57
N LYS A 193 -7.07 -11.29 -8.50
CA LYS A 193 -8.19 -11.94 -9.20
C LYS A 193 -7.70 -13.15 -9.99
N GLN A 194 -6.59 -13.04 -10.71
CA GLN A 194 -6.06 -14.13 -11.53
C GLN A 194 -5.44 -15.27 -10.72
N LEU A 195 -4.88 -14.96 -9.54
CA LEU A 195 -4.14 -15.93 -8.74
C LEU A 195 -4.95 -16.61 -7.63
N PHE A 196 -5.93 -15.93 -7.03
CA PHE A 196 -6.71 -16.45 -5.89
C PHE A 196 -8.16 -16.79 -6.23
N PHE A 197 -8.68 -16.39 -7.39
CA PHE A 197 -10.06 -16.68 -7.82
C PHE A 197 -10.08 -17.56 -9.08
N LYS A 198 -9.26 -18.60 -9.12
CA LYS A 198 -9.37 -19.69 -10.10
C LYS A 198 -10.39 -20.72 -9.67
#